data_AF-A0A6L5FRD5-F1
#
_entry.id   AF-A0A6L5FRD5-F1
#
_cell.length_a   1.000
_cell.length_b   1.000
_cell.length_c   1.000
_cell.angle_alpha   90.00
_cell.angle_beta   90.00
_cell.angle_gamma   90.00
#
_symmetry.space_group_name_H-M   'P 1'
#
loop_
_entity.id
_entity.type
_entity.pdbx_description
1 polymer ?
#
loop_
_entity_poly.entity_id
_entity_poly.type
_entity_poly.pdbx_seq_one_letter_code
_entity_poly.pdbx_strand_id
1 'polypeptide(L)' 'MRVMVLGAYGMIGSAVLARLHRDGHAVVGVGRSPGRAPAFSVRGLDGG' A
#
# COMPACT_ATOMS: atom_id res chain seq x y z
N MET A 1 0.03 11.48 7.27
CA MET A 1 -1.45 11.34 7.09
C MET A 1 -1.80 9.88 6.76
N ARG A 2 -3.09 9.52 6.70
CA ARG A 2 -3.57 8.18 6.30
C ARG A 2 -4.10 8.21 4.87
N VAL A 3 -3.58 7.34 3.98
CA VAL A 3 -3.90 7.35 2.55
C VAL A 3 -4.22 5.95 2.06
N MET A 4 -5.33 5.81 1.34
CA MET A 4 -5.74 4.55 0.69
C MET A 4 -5.50 4.64 -0.81
N VAL A 5 -4.83 3.64 -1.39
CA VAL A 5 -4.49 3.59 -2.82
C VAL A 5 -5.19 2.39 -3.47
N LEU A 6 -6.12 2.67 -4.38
CA LEU A 6 -6.76 1.67 -5.23
C LEU A 6 -5.85 1.28 -6.40
N GLY A 7 -5.81 0.00 -6.76
CA GLY A 7 -4.89 -0.49 -7.79
C GLY A 7 -3.43 -0.53 -7.32
N ALA A 8 -3.22 -0.59 -6.01
CA ALA A 8 -1.92 -0.60 -5.34
C ALA A 8 -0.95 -1.69 -5.80
N TYR A 9 -1.47 -2.77 -6.36
CA TYR A 9 -0.68 -3.95 -6.76
C TYR A 9 -0.20 -3.88 -8.22
N GLY A 10 -0.57 -2.81 -8.95
CA GLY A 10 -0.04 -2.53 -10.29
C GLY A 10 1.20 -1.63 -10.22
N MET A 11 1.90 -1.52 -11.35
CA MET A 11 3.17 -0.77 -11.48
C MET A 11 3.11 0.66 -10.90
N ILE A 12 2.09 1.43 -11.28
CA ILE A 12 1.94 2.82 -10.83
C ILE A 12 1.57 2.86 -9.34
N GLY A 13 0.59 2.04 -8.93
CA GLY A 13 0.11 1.98 -7.55
C GLY A 13 1.23 1.61 -6.57
N SER A 14 2.11 0.67 -6.94
CA SER A 14 3.25 0.28 -6.10
C SER A 14 4.29 1.40 -5.99
N ALA A 15 4.56 2.13 -7.07
CA ALA A 15 5.48 3.27 -7.04
C ALA A 15 4.95 4.41 -6.18
N VAL A 16 3.64 4.72 -6.29
CA VAL A 16 2.96 5.72 -5.47
C VAL A 16 2.99 5.32 -3.99
N LEU A 17 2.68 4.07 -3.67
CA LEU A 17 2.77 3.56 -2.29
C LEU A 17 4.17 3.72 -1.71
N ALA A 18 5.20 3.31 -2.45
CA ALA A 18 6.59 3.42 -2.01
C ALA A 18 7.01 4.88 -1.79
N ARG A 19 6.51 5.81 -2.61
CA ARG A 19 6.76 7.24 -2.41
C ARG A 19 6.05 7.76 -1.17
N LEU A 20 4.75 7.53 -1.04
CA LEU A 20 3.96 7.99 0.10
C LEU A 20 4.49 7.44 1.43
N HIS A 21 4.90 6.18 1.45
CA HIS A 21 5.52 5.56 2.62
C HIS A 21 6.85 6.25 2.99
N ARG A 22 7.74 6.49 2.01
CA ARG A 22 8.99 7.24 2.24
C ARG A 22 8.74 8.65 2.74
N ASP A 23 7.66 9.28 2.29
CA ASP A 23 7.25 10.61 2.72
C ASP A 23 6.58 10.60 4.12
N GLY A 24 6.55 9.47 4.83
CA GLY A 24 6.06 9.36 6.21
C GLY A 24 4.54 9.19 6.33
N HIS A 25 3.85 8.84 5.23
CA HIS A 25 2.41 8.60 5.25
C HIS A 25 2.10 7.16 5.69
N ALA A 26 1.04 7.00 6.49
CA ALA A 26 0.44 5.70 6.75
C ALA A 26 -0.39 5.32 5.52
N VAL A 27 0.03 4.27 4.81
CA VAL A 27 -0.56 3.88 3.53
C VAL A 27 -1.26 2.53 3.60
N VAL A 28 -2.42 2.42 2.96
CA VAL A 28 -3.15 1.15 2.77
C VAL A 28 -3.33 0.93 1.27
N GLY A 29 -2.77 -0.17 0.76
CA GLY A 29 -2.93 -0.55 -0.64
C GLY A 29 -4.05 -1.56 -0.82
N VAL A 30 -4.95 -1.31 -1.79
CA VAL A 30 -6.04 -2.23 -2.13
C VAL A 30 -5.95 -2.67 -3.58
N GLY A 31 -6.14 -3.96 -3.80
CA GLY A 31 -6.24 -4.57 -5.11
C GLY A 31 -7.00 -5.88 -5.07
N ARG A 32 -7.30 -6.44 -6.25
CA ARG A 32 -8.17 -7.61 -6.40
C ARG A 32 -7.54 -8.93 -5.94
N SER A 33 -6.22 -9.01 -5.93
CA SER A 33 -5.49 -10.27 -5.67
C SER A 33 -4.37 -10.02 -4.67
N PRO A 34 -4.55 -10.39 -3.39
CA PRO A 34 -3.56 -10.09 -2.34
C PRO A 34 -2.21 -10.76 -2.59
N GLY A 35 -2.15 -11.88 -3.32
CA GLY A 35 -0.89 -12.51 -3.74
C GLY A 35 -0.05 -11.69 -4.73
N ARG A 36 -0.57 -10.56 -5.23
CA ARG A 36 0.18 -9.57 -6.03
C ARG A 36 0.58 -8.33 -5.23
N ALA A 37 0.28 -8.29 -3.94
CA ALA A 37 0.69 -7.17 -3.10
C ALA A 37 2.23 -7.05 -3.14
N PRO A 38 2.78 -5.84 -3.33
CA PRO A 38 4.22 -5.65 -3.22
C PRO A 38 4.70 -6.08 -1.83
N ALA A 39 5.99 -6.42 -1.71
CA ALA A 39 6.61 -6.71 -0.42
C ALA A 39 6.80 -5.41 0.38
N PHE A 40 5.70 -4.85 0.88
CA PHE A 40 5.68 -3.74 1.81
C PHE A 40 4.83 -4.15 3.01
N SER A 41 5.42 -4.14 4.21
CA SER A 41 4.69 -4.44 5.43
C SER A 41 3.82 -3.23 5.77
N VAL A 42 2.56 -3.24 5.32
CA VAL A 42 1.56 -2.27 5.79
C VAL A 42 1.21 -2.64 7.21
N ARG A 43 1.73 -1.87 8.16
CA ARG A 43 1.20 -1.89 9.52
C ARG A 43 -0.18 -1.24 9.48
N GLY A 44 -1.23 -2.05 9.41
CA GLY A 44 -2.59 -1.51 9.32
C GLY A 44 -3.74 -2.47 9.08
N LEU A 45 -3.52 -3.78 8.90
CA LEU A 45 -4.61 -4.76 8.77
C LEU A 45 -4.53 -5.91 9.78
N ASP A 46 -3.42 -6.04 10.49
CA ASP A 46 -3.22 -6.85 11.70
C ASP A 46 -3.87 -6.14 12.91
N GLY A 47 -5.20 -6.01 12.86
CA GLY A 47 -6.01 -5.94 14.07
C GLY A 47 -5.92 -7.28 14.80
N GLY A 48 -5.77 -7.23 16.12
CA GLY A 48 -5.60 -8.41 16.99
C GLY A 48 -6.71 -9.45 16.93
#